data_AF-A0A9X2EHJ6-F1
#
_entry.id   AF-A0A9X2EHJ6-F1
#
_cell.length_a   1.000
_cell.length_b   1.000
_cell.length_c   1.000
_cell.angle_alpha   90.00
_cell.angle_beta   90.00
_cell.angle_gamma   90.00
#
_symmetry.space_group_name_H-M   'P 1'
#
loop_
_entity.id
_entity.type
_entity.pdbx_description
1 polymer ?
#
loop_
_entity_poly.entity_id
_entity_poly.type
_entity_poly.pdbx_seq_one_letter_code
_entity_poly.pdbx_strand_id
1 'polypeptide(L)'
;MLRHQLTTAVEVPRQALALYVRHLVPIVAISSIPAAQRLVSVLTRPPDPLPVLLELLTVAARVGLVGLIVYWAFVRTPHEGEGQPGRFLRGHWPSLLIQLALLAAAVAVFDLLPEQVLVHWIPERSHDLYLGLLLAIKNPTVIAVTLIWTVLAARQILWYTGESAAARH
;
A
#
# COMPACT_ATOMS: atom_id res chain seq x y z
N MET A 1 28.48 5.22 -1.27
CA MET A 1 27.59 4.03 -1.24
C MET A 1 26.33 4.23 -0.40
N LEU A 2 26.40 4.54 0.90
CA LEU A 2 25.23 4.67 1.78
C LEU A 2 24.19 5.72 1.33
N ARG A 3 24.65 6.91 0.90
CA ARG A 3 23.77 7.98 0.38
C ARG A 3 22.99 7.56 -0.87
N HIS A 4 23.61 6.77 -1.75
CA HIS A 4 22.95 6.27 -2.97
C HIS A 4 21.87 5.24 -2.63
N GLN A 5 22.13 4.37 -1.64
CA GLN A 5 21.13 3.41 -1.14
C GLN A 5 19.94 4.13 -0.47
N LEU A 6 20.20 5.22 0.28
CA LEU A 6 19.15 6.04 0.91
C LEU A 6 18.29 6.79 -0.11
N THR A 7 18.90 7.41 -1.13
CA THR A 7 18.12 8.10 -2.18
C THR A 7 17.24 7.11 -2.93
N THR A 8 17.75 5.92 -3.25
CA THR A 8 16.98 4.87 -3.94
C THR A 8 15.85 4.32 -3.06
N ALA A 9 16.08 4.20 -1.75
CA ALA A 9 15.07 3.71 -0.81
C ALA A 9 13.93 4.71 -0.58
N VAL A 10 14.21 6.03 -0.59
CA VAL A 10 13.20 7.10 -0.42
C VAL A 10 12.47 7.43 -1.73
N GLU A 11 13.08 7.13 -2.87
CA GLU A 11 12.48 7.38 -4.18
C GLU A 11 11.18 6.58 -4.38
N VAL A 12 11.17 5.30 -3.99
CA VAL A 12 9.97 4.45 -4.11
C VAL A 12 8.76 4.97 -3.32
N PRO A 13 8.86 5.30 -2.02
CA PRO A 13 7.74 5.88 -1.28
C PRO A 13 7.32 7.25 -1.82
N ARG A 14 8.26 8.06 -2.30
CA ARG A 14 7.93 9.34 -2.95
C ARG A 14 7.12 9.13 -4.24
N GLN A 15 7.53 8.17 -5.07
CA GLN A 15 6.79 7.79 -6.27
C GLN A 15 5.42 7.18 -5.92
N ALA A 16 5.33 6.40 -4.84
CA ALA A 16 4.08 5.85 -4.37
C ALA A 16 3.10 6.96 -3.99
N LEU A 17 3.57 7.97 -3.25
CA LEU A 17 2.77 9.13 -2.89
C LEU A 17 2.35 9.95 -4.12
N ALA A 18 3.26 10.17 -5.07
CA ALA A 18 2.93 10.88 -6.31
C ALA A 18 1.86 10.15 -7.14
N LEU A 19 1.96 8.82 -7.25
CA LEU A 19 0.97 8.00 -7.94
C LEU A 19 -0.38 8.01 -7.20
N TYR A 20 -0.35 7.93 -5.87
CA TYR A 20 -1.53 8.05 -5.03
C TYR A 20 -2.26 9.37 -5.24
N VAL A 21 -1.55 10.50 -5.16
CA VAL A 21 -2.14 11.84 -5.35
C VAL A 21 -2.69 12.00 -6.76
N ARG A 22 -1.97 11.52 -7.78
CA ARG A 22 -2.41 11.57 -9.18
C ARG A 22 -3.69 10.77 -9.43
N HIS A 23 -3.89 9.68 -8.69
CA HIS A 23 -5.03 8.77 -8.86
C HIS A 23 -5.93 8.73 -7.62
N LEU A 24 -5.97 9.84 -6.87
CA LEU A 24 -6.64 9.90 -5.57
C LEU A 24 -8.10 9.51 -5.67
N VAL A 25 -8.83 10.04 -6.65
CA VAL A 25 -10.27 9.78 -6.83
C VAL A 25 -10.58 8.29 -6.99
N PRO A 26 -10.04 7.57 -7.99
CA PRO A 26 -10.34 6.14 -8.14
C PRO A 26 -9.82 5.29 -6.97
N ILE A 27 -8.68 5.63 -6.39
CA ILE A 27 -8.12 4.90 -5.24
C ILE A 27 -9.05 5.04 -4.04
N VAL A 28 -9.40 6.27 -3.65
CA VAL A 28 -10.29 6.55 -2.53
C VAL A 28 -11.67 5.94 -2.78
N ALA A 29 -12.21 6.05 -3.99
CA ALA A 29 -13.50 5.46 -4.33
C ALA A 29 -13.53 3.94 -4.10
N ILE A 30 -12.56 3.21 -4.66
CA ILE A 30 -12.53 1.74 -4.53
C ILE A 30 -12.20 1.30 -3.10
N SER A 31 -11.22 1.95 -2.45
CA SER A 31 -10.83 1.63 -1.08
C SER A 31 -11.87 2.03 -0.02
N SER A 32 -12.80 2.93 -0.35
CA SER A 32 -13.92 3.26 0.51
C SER A 32 -14.99 2.16 0.57
N ILE A 33 -15.04 1.25 -0.41
CA ILE A 33 -16.02 0.15 -0.44
C ILE A 33 -15.88 -0.77 0.78
N PRO A 34 -14.69 -1.35 1.09
CA PRO A 34 -14.48 -2.12 2.32
C PRO A 34 -14.78 -1.33 3.61
N ALA A 35 -14.45 -0.04 3.64
CA ALA A 35 -14.71 0.82 4.79
C ALA A 35 -16.21 0.99 5.04
N ALA A 36 -16.97 1.33 3.99
CA ALA A 36 -18.41 1.49 4.05
C ALA A 36 -19.08 0.16 4.41
N GLN A 37 -18.63 -0.95 3.81
CA GLN A 37 -19.10 -2.29 4.15
C GLN A 37 -18.92 -2.59 5.63
N ARG A 38 -17.71 -2.36 6.17
CA ARG A 38 -17.42 -2.61 7.59
C ARG A 38 -18.31 -1.76 8.50
N LEU A 39 -18.49 -0.49 8.16
CA LEU A 39 -19.34 0.42 8.93
C LEU A 39 -20.80 -0.05 8.92
N VAL A 40 -21.34 -0.41 7.74
CA VAL A 40 -22.69 -0.96 7.61
C VAL A 40 -22.84 -2.24 8.42
N SER A 41 -21.90 -3.18 8.31
CA SER A 41 -21.95 -4.44 9.06
C SER A 41 -21.97 -4.24 10.59
N VAL A 42 -21.23 -3.25 11.11
CA VAL A 42 -21.24 -2.90 12.53
C VAL A 42 -22.58 -2.28 12.94
N LEU A 43 -23.12 -1.37 12.13
CA LEU A 43 -24.33 -0.61 12.46
C LEU A 43 -25.62 -1.43 12.33
N THR A 44 -25.73 -2.26 11.30
CA THR A 44 -27.02 -2.90 10.96
C THR A 44 -27.10 -4.37 11.34
N ARG A 45 -25.95 -5.05 11.56
CA ARG A 45 -25.87 -6.50 11.81
C ARG A 45 -26.76 -7.29 10.83
N PRO A 46 -26.44 -7.25 9.52
CA PRO A 46 -27.33 -7.74 8.50
C PRO A 46 -27.55 -9.27 8.63
N PRO A 47 -28.76 -9.77 8.33
CA PRO A 47 -29.06 -11.19 8.39
C PRO A 47 -28.32 -11.96 7.29
N ASP A 48 -28.13 -13.26 7.49
CA ASP A 48 -27.57 -14.14 6.46
C ASP A 48 -28.46 -14.17 5.20
N PRO A 49 -27.88 -14.22 3.98
CA PRO A 49 -26.46 -14.39 3.65
C PRO A 49 -25.71 -13.07 3.34
N LEU A 50 -26.25 -11.90 3.72
CA LEU A 50 -25.64 -10.60 3.36
C LEU A 50 -24.17 -10.45 3.78
N PRO A 51 -23.72 -10.91 4.98
CA PRO A 51 -22.31 -10.81 5.36
C PRO A 51 -21.35 -11.42 4.33
N VAL A 52 -21.70 -12.59 3.78
CA VAL A 52 -20.89 -13.29 2.78
C VAL A 52 -20.78 -12.48 1.48
N LEU A 53 -21.90 -11.92 1.01
CA LEU A 53 -21.89 -11.09 -0.21
C LEU A 53 -21.06 -9.81 -0.03
N LEU A 54 -21.11 -9.21 1.16
CA LEU A 54 -20.34 -8.03 1.53
C LEU A 54 -18.84 -8.33 1.63
N GLU A 55 -18.47 -9.51 2.12
CA GLU A 55 -17.08 -9.98 2.10
C GLU A 55 -16.58 -10.19 0.67
N LEU A 56 -17.37 -10.83 -0.20
CA LEU A 56 -17.02 -11.01 -1.61
C LEU A 56 -16.83 -9.66 -2.32
N LEU A 57 -17.72 -8.69 -2.06
CA LEU A 57 -17.60 -7.33 -2.59
C LEU A 57 -16.29 -6.66 -2.12
N THR A 58 -15.94 -6.83 -0.85
CA THR A 58 -14.70 -6.32 -0.27
C THR A 58 -13.46 -6.92 -0.92
N VAL A 59 -13.46 -8.24 -1.15
CA VAL A 59 -12.37 -8.93 -1.85
C VAL A 59 -12.28 -8.43 -3.29
N ALA A 60 -13.39 -8.34 -4.01
CA ALA A 60 -13.43 -7.85 -5.38
C ALA A 60 -12.91 -6.41 -5.49
N ALA A 61 -13.28 -5.52 -4.56
CA ALA A 61 -12.78 -4.15 -4.51
C ALA A 61 -11.25 -4.12 -4.28
N ARG A 62 -10.72 -4.94 -3.38
CA ARG A 62 -9.27 -5.03 -3.13
C ARG A 62 -8.52 -5.55 -4.35
N VAL A 63 -9.00 -6.62 -4.97
CA VAL A 63 -8.39 -7.18 -6.19
C VAL A 63 -8.43 -6.17 -7.32
N GLY A 64 -9.56 -5.46 -7.50
CA GLY A 64 -9.71 -4.40 -8.47
C GLY A 64 -8.74 -3.24 -8.24
N LEU A 65 -8.58 -2.79 -6.98
CA LEU A 65 -7.62 -1.76 -6.63
C LEU A 65 -6.17 -2.18 -6.94
N VAL A 66 -5.77 -3.39 -6.55
CA VAL A 66 -4.44 -3.92 -6.84
C VAL A 66 -4.22 -4.03 -8.35
N GLY A 67 -5.18 -4.58 -9.09
CA GLY A 67 -5.13 -4.69 -10.55
C GLY A 67 -4.97 -3.32 -11.23
N LEU A 68 -5.68 -2.30 -10.74
CA LEU A 68 -5.59 -0.94 -11.26
C LEU A 68 -4.23 -0.29 -10.97
N ILE A 69 -3.71 -0.48 -9.75
CA ILE A 69 -2.37 -0.02 -9.36
C ILE A 69 -1.31 -0.70 -10.25
N VAL A 70 -1.41 -2.02 -10.44
CA VAL A 70 -0.51 -2.78 -11.33
C VAL A 70 -0.61 -2.28 -12.77
N TYR A 71 -1.82 -2.03 -13.27
CA TYR A 71 -2.03 -1.48 -14.61
C TYR A 71 -1.35 -0.11 -14.77
N TRP A 72 -1.51 0.81 -13.81
CA TRP A 72 -0.83 2.10 -13.85
C TRP A 72 0.70 1.98 -13.72
N ALA A 73 1.16 1.10 -12.83
CA ALA A 73 2.57 0.93 -12.54
C ALA A 73 3.32 0.25 -13.69
N PHE A 74 2.75 -0.78 -14.33
CA PHE A 74 3.42 -1.63 -15.31
C PHE A 74 2.96 -1.40 -16.75
N VAL A 75 1.65 -1.26 -16.99
CA VAL A 75 1.11 -1.24 -18.36
C VAL A 75 1.16 0.17 -18.94
N ARG A 76 0.88 1.20 -18.13
CA ARG A 76 0.95 2.61 -18.57
C ARG A 76 2.34 3.22 -18.54
N THR A 77 3.33 2.53 -17.99
CA THR A 77 4.71 3.01 -17.94
C THR A 77 5.53 2.17 -18.91
N PRO A 78 6.05 2.74 -20.01
CA PRO A 78 6.91 1.99 -20.92
C PRO A 78 8.12 1.45 -20.18
N HIS A 79 8.46 0.18 -20.43
CA HIS A 79 9.70 -0.41 -19.96
C HIS A 79 10.65 -0.61 -21.14
N GLU A 80 11.82 0.01 -21.08
CA GLU A 80 12.88 -0.16 -22.05
C GLU A 80 13.92 -1.12 -21.46
N GLY A 81 14.06 -2.29 -22.08
CA GLY A 81 15.08 -3.29 -21.74
C GLY A 81 14.56 -4.56 -21.07
N GLU A 82 15.45 -5.56 -20.98
CA GLU A 82 15.18 -6.80 -20.23
C GLU A 82 15.50 -6.60 -18.74
N GLY A 83 14.53 -6.93 -17.89
CA GLY A 83 14.67 -6.90 -16.44
C GLY A 83 15.67 -7.92 -15.91
N GLN A 84 16.59 -7.48 -15.04
CA GLN A 84 17.63 -8.32 -14.43
C GLN A 84 17.48 -8.37 -12.90
N PRO A 85 16.40 -8.97 -12.37
CA PRO A 85 16.09 -8.95 -10.93
C PRO A 85 17.20 -9.62 -10.10
N GLY A 86 17.83 -10.68 -10.62
CA GLY A 86 18.94 -11.35 -9.95
C GLY A 86 20.21 -10.50 -9.81
N ARG A 87 20.41 -9.46 -10.64
CA ARG A 87 21.49 -8.48 -10.45
C ARG A 87 21.10 -7.42 -9.42
N PHE A 88 19.84 -7.00 -9.41
CA PHE A 88 19.33 -6.07 -8.40
C PHE A 88 19.48 -6.67 -6.99
N LEU A 89 19.02 -7.90 -6.77
CA LEU A 89 19.11 -8.57 -5.48
C LEU A 89 20.55 -8.67 -4.96
N ARG A 90 21.52 -8.97 -5.85
CA ARG A 90 22.94 -9.07 -5.46
C ARG A 90 23.58 -7.71 -5.15
N GLY A 91 23.22 -6.65 -5.89
CA GLY A 91 23.83 -5.32 -5.75
C GLY A 91 23.11 -4.35 -4.79
N HIS A 92 21.83 -4.57 -4.52
CA HIS A 92 20.95 -3.61 -3.84
C HIS A 92 20.11 -4.23 -2.71
N TRP A 93 20.49 -5.41 -2.18
CA TRP A 93 19.82 -5.98 -1.00
C TRP A 93 19.71 -5.03 0.21
N PRO A 94 20.66 -4.10 0.50
CA PRO A 94 20.49 -3.17 1.60
C PRO A 94 19.32 -2.21 1.37
N SER A 95 19.07 -1.79 0.12
CA SER A 95 17.91 -0.96 -0.23
C SER A 95 16.60 -1.70 0.04
N LEU A 96 16.55 -3.02 -0.19
CA LEU A 96 15.37 -3.83 0.11
C LEU A 96 15.11 -3.94 1.60
N LEU A 97 16.17 -4.10 2.41
CA LEU A 97 16.02 -4.09 3.86
C LEU A 97 15.57 -2.72 4.38
N ILE A 98 16.08 -1.63 3.81
CA ILE A 98 15.62 -0.28 4.18
C ILE A 98 14.15 -0.10 3.77
N GLN A 99 13.74 -0.53 2.58
CA GLN A 99 12.33 -0.48 2.17
C GLN A 99 11.43 -1.33 3.08
N LEU A 100 11.88 -2.54 3.44
CA LEU A 100 11.16 -3.40 4.37
C LEU A 100 11.09 -2.77 5.76
N ALA A 101 12.17 -2.17 6.25
CA ALA A 101 12.19 -1.48 7.54
C ALA A 101 11.29 -0.25 7.53
N LEU A 102 11.27 0.54 6.45
CA LEU A 102 10.37 1.68 6.30
C LEU A 102 8.91 1.23 6.22
N LEU A 103 8.63 0.13 5.52
CA LEU A 103 7.30 -0.46 5.45
C LEU A 103 6.85 -0.95 6.83
N ALA A 104 7.72 -1.66 7.55
CA ALA A 104 7.47 -2.12 8.91
C ALA A 104 7.26 -0.95 9.87
N ALA A 105 8.04 0.14 9.74
CA ALA A 105 7.85 1.36 10.51
C ALA A 105 6.51 2.04 10.19
N ALA A 106 6.11 2.10 8.92
CA ALA A 106 4.80 2.62 8.51
C ALA A 106 3.66 1.77 9.09
N VAL A 107 3.76 0.45 9.04
CA VAL A 107 2.79 -0.45 9.68
C VAL A 107 2.77 -0.25 11.19
N ALA A 108 3.91 -0.11 11.85
CA ALA A 108 3.94 0.13 13.30
C ALA A 108 3.25 1.46 13.67
N VAL A 109 3.56 2.54 12.95
CA VAL A 109 3.03 3.89 13.23
C VAL A 109 1.55 4.00 12.89
N PHE A 110 1.16 3.48 11.73
CA PHE A 110 -0.21 3.65 11.24
C PHE A 110 -1.13 2.51 11.62
N ASP A 111 -0.62 1.36 12.03
CA ASP A 111 -1.44 0.20 12.38
C ASP A 111 -1.44 -0.11 13.87
N LEU A 112 -0.27 -0.43 14.41
CA LEU A 112 -0.11 -0.85 15.80
C LEU A 112 -0.39 0.29 16.79
N LEU A 113 0.08 1.50 16.49
CA LEU A 113 -0.06 2.64 17.40
C LEU A 113 -1.55 3.02 17.59
N PRO A 114 -2.37 3.18 16.53
CA PRO A 114 -3.77 3.53 16.71
C PRO A 114 -4.63 2.41 17.29
N GLU A 115 -4.29 1.15 17.02
CA GLU A 115 -5.09 0.00 17.46
C GLU A 115 -4.71 -0.52 18.84
N GLN A 116 -3.42 -0.48 19.19
CA GLN A 116 -2.92 -1.03 20.44
C GLN A 116 -2.61 0.04 21.49
N VAL A 117 -2.35 1.28 21.09
CA VAL A 117 -2.03 2.35 22.06
C VAL A 117 -3.22 3.26 22.24
N LEU A 118 -3.74 3.84 21.15
CA LEU A 118 -4.80 4.85 21.25
C LEU A 118 -6.16 4.26 21.68
N VAL A 119 -6.47 3.01 21.35
CA VAL A 119 -7.72 2.34 21.79
C VAL A 119 -7.88 2.35 23.31
N HIS A 120 -6.79 2.18 24.07
CA HIS A 120 -6.82 2.17 25.54
C HIS A 120 -7.23 3.52 26.15
N TRP A 121 -7.19 4.59 25.37
CA TRP A 121 -7.54 5.95 25.79
C TRP A 121 -8.98 6.30 25.41
N ILE A 122 -9.66 5.43 24.65
CA ILE A 122 -11.04 5.61 24.21
C ILE A 122 -11.97 4.86 25.18
N PRO A 123 -13.08 5.48 25.63
CA PRO A 123 -14.09 4.79 26.42
C PRO A 123 -14.67 3.57 25.69
N GLU A 124 -14.94 2.48 26.40
CA GLU A 124 -15.43 1.20 25.83
C GLU A 124 -16.69 1.39 24.97
N ARG A 125 -17.61 2.27 25.38
CA ARG A 125 -18.85 2.58 24.64
C ARG A 125 -18.59 3.16 23.24
N SER A 126 -17.40 3.70 23.00
CA SER A 126 -17.00 4.33 21.74
C SER A 126 -15.98 3.51 20.94
N HIS A 127 -15.57 2.32 21.42
CA HIS A 127 -14.57 1.48 20.74
C HIS A 127 -15.00 1.09 19.33
N ASP A 128 -16.21 0.57 19.15
CA ASP A 128 -16.69 0.13 17.84
C ASP A 128 -16.75 1.27 16.82
N LEU A 129 -17.16 2.46 17.27
CA LEU A 129 -17.21 3.65 16.42
C LEU A 129 -15.80 4.16 16.08
N TYR A 130 -14.90 4.18 17.08
CA TYR A 130 -13.50 4.56 16.87
C TYR A 130 -12.81 3.61 15.88
N LEU A 131 -12.95 2.29 16.06
CA LEU A 131 -12.38 1.29 15.15
C LEU A 131 -13.00 1.38 13.75
N GLY A 132 -14.32 1.61 13.66
CA GLY A 132 -14.99 1.83 12.38
C GLY A 132 -14.45 3.04 11.63
N LEU A 133 -14.30 4.19 12.30
CA LEU A 133 -13.73 5.42 11.74
C LEU A 133 -12.26 5.26 11.39
N LEU A 134 -11.49 4.62 12.28
CA LEU A 134 -10.07 4.36 12.08
C LEU A 134 -9.86 3.52 10.82
N LEU A 135 -10.62 2.43 10.64
CA LEU A 135 -10.59 1.63 9.42
C LEU A 135 -11.05 2.42 8.21
N ALA A 136 -12.07 3.27 8.35
CA ALA A 136 -12.58 4.11 7.27
C ALA A 136 -11.54 5.13 6.77
N ILE A 137 -10.66 5.62 7.64
CA ILE A 137 -9.57 6.53 7.29
C ILE A 137 -8.35 5.75 6.77
N LYS A 138 -7.94 4.68 7.46
CA LYS A 138 -6.74 3.89 7.12
C LYS A 138 -6.84 3.21 5.76
N ASN A 139 -8.01 2.65 5.43
CA ASN A 139 -8.22 1.92 4.18
C ASN A 139 -7.89 2.77 2.93
N PRO A 140 -8.45 3.98 2.76
CA PRO A 140 -8.15 4.83 1.60
C PRO A 140 -6.81 5.54 1.66
N THR A 141 -6.15 5.59 2.82
CA THR A 141 -4.88 6.30 2.99
C THR A 141 -3.71 5.31 3.10
N VAL A 142 -3.52 4.75 4.30
CA VAL A 142 -2.39 3.91 4.68
C VAL A 142 -2.32 2.65 3.83
N ILE A 143 -3.43 1.91 3.72
CA ILE A 143 -3.44 0.63 2.98
C ILE A 143 -3.23 0.89 1.50
N ALA A 144 -3.93 1.87 0.93
CA ALA A 144 -3.76 2.22 -0.47
C ALA A 144 -2.32 2.64 -0.82
N VAL A 145 -1.72 3.52 -0.03
CA VAL A 145 -0.32 3.94 -0.22
C VAL A 145 0.64 2.77 -0.07
N THR A 146 0.40 1.88 0.90
CA THR A 146 1.20 0.67 1.13
C THR A 146 1.12 -0.31 -0.05
N LEU A 147 -0.06 -0.51 -0.62
CA LEU A 147 -0.23 -1.34 -1.82
C LEU A 147 0.53 -0.76 -3.01
N ILE A 148 0.43 0.55 -3.24
CA ILE A 148 1.17 1.23 -4.31
C ILE A 148 2.67 1.08 -4.10
N TRP A 149 3.15 1.33 -2.89
CA TRP A 149 4.56 1.17 -2.56
C TRP A 149 5.03 -0.25 -2.86
N THR A 150 4.33 -1.27 -2.36
CA THR A 150 4.68 -2.67 -2.61
C THR A 150 4.76 -3.00 -4.10
N VAL A 151 3.80 -2.52 -4.90
CA VAL A 151 3.79 -2.71 -6.36
C VAL A 151 4.97 -1.99 -7.03
N LEU A 152 5.29 -0.77 -6.60
CA LEU A 152 6.42 -0.01 -7.14
C LEU A 152 7.78 -0.60 -6.74
N ALA A 153 7.90 -1.15 -5.52
CA ALA A 153 9.08 -1.87 -5.08
C ALA A 153 9.29 -3.14 -5.92
N ALA A 154 8.22 -3.91 -6.16
CA ALA A 154 8.27 -5.06 -7.06
C ALA A 154 8.67 -4.64 -8.49
N ARG A 155 8.09 -3.53 -8.99
CA ARG A 155 8.46 -2.96 -10.29
C ARG A 155 9.94 -2.59 -10.36
N GLN A 156 10.49 -1.96 -9.33
CA GLN A 156 11.90 -1.59 -9.28
C GLN A 156 12.82 -2.81 -9.37
N ILE A 157 12.45 -3.92 -8.71
CA ILE A 157 13.20 -5.18 -8.78
C ILE A 157 13.10 -5.77 -10.19
N LEU A 158 11.89 -5.84 -10.74
CA LEU A 158 11.61 -6.48 -12.02
C LEU A 158 12.17 -5.71 -13.21
N TRP A 159 12.20 -4.38 -13.16
CA TRP A 159 12.64 -3.50 -14.26
C TRP A 159 14.06 -2.98 -14.10
N TYR A 160 14.87 -3.57 -13.22
CA TYR A 160 16.26 -3.16 -13.08
C TYR A 160 17.09 -3.61 -14.30
N THR A 161 17.59 -2.67 -15.10
CA THR A 161 18.34 -2.96 -16.34
C THR A 161 19.87 -3.00 -16.17
N GLY A 162 20.42 -2.73 -14.97
CA GLY A 162 21.87 -2.83 -14.71
C GLY A 162 22.76 -1.77 -15.40
N GLU A 163 22.27 -1.06 -16.42
CA GLU A 163 23.04 -0.07 -17.20
C GLU A 163 23.27 1.26 -16.49
N SER A 164 22.45 1.59 -15.48
CA SER A 164 22.57 2.85 -14.73
C SER A 164 23.86 3.01 -13.92
N ALA A 165 24.67 1.94 -13.79
CA ALA A 165 25.97 1.96 -13.10
C ALA A 165 27.18 2.13 -14.06
N ALA A 166 27.03 1.82 -15.35
CA ALA A 166 28.13 1.90 -16.32
C ALA A 166 28.18 3.25 -17.05
N ALA A 167 27.06 3.97 -17.17
CA ALA A 167 26.99 5.25 -17.88
C ALA A 167 27.39 6.49 -17.03
N ARG A 168 27.98 6.30 -15.84
CA ARG A 168 28.38 7.39 -14.93
C ARG A 168 29.82 7.27 -14.40
N HIS A 169 30.68 6.60 -15.16
CA HIS A 169 32.13 6.66 -14.96
C HIS A 169 32.82 7.14 -16.22
#